data_AF-A5DG49-F1
#
_entry.id   AF-A5DG49-F1
#
_cell.length_a   1.000
_cell.length_b   1.000
_cell.length_c   1.000
_cell.angle_alpha   90.00
_cell.angle_beta   90.00
_cell.angle_gamma   90.00
#
_symmetry.space_group_name_H-M   'P 1'
#
loop_
_entity.id
_entity.type
_entity.pdbx_description
1 polymer ?
#
loop_
_entity_poly.entity_id
_entity_poly.type
_entity_poly.pdbx_seq_one_letter_code
_entity_poly.pdbx_strand_id
1 'polypeptide(L)'
;MLHSTERRKSAAERRPSTSYTPPVIPHLAGLEKPQAHTLNMDHCDILIMGTGLTESVLAAALSWQGVEVLHIDRNNYYGDSSSTMTIEQLKKWCHEVNQGKIPHFQDAQIYIPGGGSRISSKDYGIDLTPRLMFAQSDLLALLVQSRVYRYLEFQSLSNFHVFENDNFNKNVSNTSKEDIFTDQSLSLKTKRQLMKLLKFILADSQDESKQSVLAENAATPIAEFLEKNFHLETPQINELIYSIGLCPLSQTTAPDALARIRRFLTSFDVYGNFPVMMSKYGGPGEISQGFCRSAAVAGTTYKLNTSLVDYDPSSKVAKFSDGSAIKINEKLVISPSQIPRFLQSGYSEITSKLKLSYVTRMTTIVKRDCKEWMTDNEPAAVVVFPPKSLPTGNNESVQVIIQNGNSGICPDGQSVWYSQTCEQDLRRAKEDLESAYEKMEAALLRETSSNLDEVLDENDFVLSANGTPLVANSFKLGKSLQSFVPKEKLEIICKLGYVQSTFVNLDLSNQMFPTSENNVSLDTLRDAEDIVFTNMPSAEISYDGVVSDCRTLFTRITGSEDDFFDVDFEDEEFDEGQGSTSVSEAVKNGDILMKDHENAIEDSDSDDDRHGPFGTDSMEL
;
A
#
# COMPACT_ATOMS: atom_id res chain seq x y z
N MET A 1 20.29 28.67 -55.26
CA MET A 1 20.91 28.19 -54.01
C MET A 1 19.78 27.87 -53.06
N LEU A 2 19.53 26.58 -52.84
CA LEU A 2 18.43 26.06 -52.03
C LEU A 2 18.96 25.75 -50.62
N HIS A 3 18.35 26.33 -49.60
CA HIS A 3 18.59 26.00 -48.19
C HIS A 3 17.72 24.81 -47.80
N SER A 4 18.36 23.72 -47.37
CA SER A 4 17.73 22.54 -46.78
C SER A 4 17.64 22.73 -45.26
N THR A 5 16.41 22.76 -44.74
CA THR A 5 16.09 22.63 -43.31
C THR A 5 16.01 21.13 -42.96
N GLU A 6 17.04 20.60 -42.31
CA GLU A 6 16.98 19.25 -41.72
C GLU A 6 16.16 19.27 -40.42
N ARG A 7 15.04 18.54 -40.40
CA ARG A 7 14.33 18.12 -39.18
C ARG A 7 15.20 17.10 -38.43
N ARG A 8 15.44 17.30 -37.13
CA ARG A 8 16.06 16.30 -36.24
C ARG A 8 15.10 15.14 -35.96
N LYS A 9 15.68 13.94 -35.83
CA LYS A 9 15.03 12.65 -35.57
C LYS A 9 14.74 12.43 -34.07
N SER A 10 13.63 11.75 -33.76
CA SER A 10 13.15 11.36 -32.42
C SER A 10 14.04 10.27 -31.79
N ALA A 11 14.02 10.13 -30.45
CA ALA A 11 14.75 9.11 -29.69
C ALA A 11 14.48 7.66 -30.17
N ALA A 12 13.31 7.41 -30.75
CA ALA A 12 12.95 6.12 -31.36
C ALA A 12 13.84 5.71 -32.57
N GLU A 13 14.53 6.64 -33.22
CA GLU A 13 15.33 6.35 -34.43
C GLU A 13 16.82 6.05 -34.14
N ARG A 14 17.21 5.84 -32.88
CA ARG A 14 18.60 5.57 -32.47
C ARG A 14 18.93 4.09 -32.20
N ARG A 15 18.09 3.13 -32.57
CA ARG A 15 18.41 1.70 -32.44
C ARG A 15 19.33 1.25 -33.59
N PRO A 16 20.63 0.93 -33.38
CA PRO A 16 21.36 0.11 -34.33
C PRO A 16 20.83 -1.34 -34.24
N SER A 17 20.78 -2.02 -35.38
CA SER A 17 20.53 -3.47 -35.46
C SER A 17 21.49 -4.22 -34.53
N THR A 18 20.93 -4.94 -33.56
CA THR A 18 21.66 -5.63 -32.50
C THR A 18 22.44 -6.83 -33.05
N SER A 19 23.76 -6.80 -32.87
CA SER A 19 24.62 -7.99 -32.94
C SER A 19 24.63 -8.67 -31.57
N TYR A 20 24.43 -9.98 -31.55
CA TYR A 20 24.51 -10.86 -30.38
C TYR A 20 25.68 -10.50 -29.44
N THR A 21 25.36 -10.09 -28.22
CA THR A 21 26.30 -9.96 -27.10
C THR A 21 25.93 -11.03 -26.07
N PRO A 22 26.82 -11.97 -25.72
CA PRO A 22 26.55 -12.97 -24.69
C PRO A 22 26.32 -12.31 -23.32
N PRO A 23 25.61 -12.98 -22.39
CA PRO A 23 25.29 -12.43 -21.09
C PRO A 23 26.58 -12.11 -20.33
N VAL A 24 26.88 -10.82 -20.22
CA VAL A 24 27.89 -10.34 -19.28
C VAL A 24 27.23 -10.43 -17.92
N ILE A 25 27.56 -11.46 -17.14
CA ILE A 25 27.32 -11.44 -15.71
C ILE A 25 27.88 -10.10 -15.22
N PRO A 26 27.07 -9.18 -14.69
CA PRO A 26 27.57 -7.91 -14.22
C PRO A 26 28.66 -8.22 -13.20
N HIS A 27 29.87 -7.76 -13.48
CA HIS A 27 31.01 -7.96 -12.59
C HIS A 27 30.60 -7.43 -11.21
N LEU A 28 30.48 -8.32 -10.22
CA LEU A 28 30.14 -7.97 -8.84
C LEU A 28 31.25 -7.07 -8.28
N ALA A 29 31.13 -5.77 -8.52
CA ALA A 29 32.11 -4.78 -8.11
C ALA A 29 32.05 -4.63 -6.58
N GLY A 30 33.01 -5.23 -5.88
CA GLY A 30 33.17 -5.04 -4.42
C GLY A 30 33.71 -6.24 -3.65
N LEU A 31 33.80 -7.43 -4.25
CA LEU A 31 34.35 -8.62 -3.56
C LEU A 31 35.87 -8.79 -3.75
N GLU A 32 36.45 -8.28 -4.84
CA GLU A 32 37.82 -8.64 -5.24
C GLU A 32 38.85 -7.50 -5.13
N LYS A 33 38.42 -6.23 -5.04
CA LYS A 33 39.30 -5.06 -4.84
C LYS A 33 38.59 -4.01 -3.99
N PRO A 34 39.28 -3.28 -3.09
CA PRO A 34 38.70 -2.11 -2.45
C PRO A 34 38.21 -1.16 -3.55
N GLN A 35 36.91 -0.84 -3.54
CA GLN A 35 36.36 0.15 -4.46
C GLN A 35 37.17 1.44 -4.30
N ALA A 36 37.71 1.97 -5.40
CA ALA A 36 38.27 3.31 -5.37
C ALA A 36 37.19 4.25 -4.85
N HIS A 37 37.52 5.10 -3.87
CA HIS A 37 36.57 6.04 -3.24
C HIS A 37 36.08 7.17 -4.17
N THR A 38 36.28 7.02 -5.48
CA THR A 38 36.00 8.05 -6.48
C THR A 38 35.01 7.47 -7.48
N LEU A 39 33.87 8.13 -7.69
CA LEU A 39 32.96 7.75 -8.77
C LEU A 39 33.74 7.84 -10.09
N ASN A 40 33.73 6.76 -10.86
CA ASN A 40 34.22 6.74 -12.24
C ASN A 40 33.15 7.28 -13.20
N MET A 41 32.44 8.33 -12.80
CA MET A 41 31.36 8.95 -13.56
C MET A 41 31.55 10.46 -13.52
N ASP A 42 31.70 11.07 -14.70
CA ASP A 42 31.91 12.50 -14.89
C ASP A 42 30.64 13.22 -15.35
N HIS A 43 29.66 12.49 -15.88
CA HIS A 43 28.34 12.98 -16.24
C HIS A 43 27.23 11.94 -16.01
N CYS A 44 25.99 12.40 -15.97
CA CYS A 44 24.79 11.59 -16.09
C CYS A 44 23.67 12.44 -16.70
N ASP A 45 22.61 11.80 -17.19
CA ASP A 45 21.46 12.53 -17.76
C ASP A 45 20.55 13.08 -16.66
N ILE A 46 20.21 12.23 -15.70
CA ILE A 46 19.27 12.56 -14.62
C ILE A 46 19.91 12.28 -13.27
N LEU A 47 19.85 13.27 -12.37
CA LEU A 47 20.15 13.10 -10.95
C LEU A 47 18.85 12.95 -10.16
N ILE A 48 18.69 11.84 -9.45
CA ILE A 48 17.55 11.62 -8.55
C ILE A 48 18.05 11.64 -7.09
N MET A 49 17.41 12.44 -6.24
CA MET A 49 17.75 12.59 -4.83
C MET A 49 16.63 12.05 -3.95
N GLY A 50 16.94 11.03 -3.15
CA GLY A 50 16.00 10.29 -2.33
C GLY A 50 15.63 8.97 -2.97
N THR A 51 15.70 7.90 -2.20
CA THR A 51 15.44 6.53 -2.66
C THR A 51 14.07 6.04 -2.23
N GLY A 52 13.10 6.94 -2.15
CA GLY A 52 11.71 6.62 -1.85
C GLY A 52 11.02 5.81 -2.94
N LEU A 53 9.78 5.41 -2.68
CA LEU A 53 9.03 4.54 -3.59
C LEU A 53 8.85 5.20 -4.96
N THR A 54 8.43 6.45 -5.01
CA THR A 54 8.25 7.19 -6.26
C THR A 54 9.57 7.36 -7.01
N GLU A 55 10.64 7.74 -6.30
CA GLU A 55 11.95 7.98 -6.91
C GLU A 55 12.59 6.70 -7.44
N SER A 56 12.44 5.58 -6.73
CA SER A 56 12.97 4.28 -7.15
C SER A 56 12.24 3.71 -8.36
N VAL A 57 10.90 3.80 -8.40
CA VAL A 57 10.09 3.44 -9.58
C VAL A 57 10.51 4.29 -10.79
N LEU A 58 10.66 5.60 -10.60
CA LEU A 58 11.08 6.52 -11.65
C LEU A 58 12.49 6.20 -12.16
N ALA A 59 13.45 5.94 -11.26
CA ALA A 59 14.82 5.57 -11.62
C ALA A 59 14.85 4.30 -12.48
N ALA A 60 14.06 3.30 -12.11
CA ALA A 60 13.92 2.06 -12.89
C ALA A 60 13.30 2.33 -14.26
N ALA A 61 12.18 3.07 -14.32
CA ALA A 61 11.52 3.41 -15.58
C ALA A 61 12.45 4.12 -16.56
N LEU A 62 13.22 5.10 -16.08
CA LEU A 62 14.17 5.86 -16.90
C LEU A 62 15.36 4.99 -17.35
N SER A 63 15.92 4.18 -16.47
CA SER A 63 17.11 3.38 -16.77
C SER A 63 16.83 2.28 -17.78
N TRP A 64 15.65 1.65 -17.71
CA TRP A 64 15.24 0.67 -18.72
C TRP A 64 15.03 1.28 -20.11
N GLN A 65 14.86 2.61 -20.20
CA GLN A 65 14.87 3.37 -21.46
C GLN A 65 16.28 3.85 -21.89
N GLY A 66 17.32 3.41 -21.19
CA GLY A 66 18.72 3.73 -21.49
C GLY A 66 19.18 5.10 -21.00
N VAL A 67 18.43 5.74 -20.10
CA VAL A 67 18.83 7.02 -19.48
C VAL A 67 19.91 6.79 -18.43
N GLU A 68 20.98 7.58 -18.46
CA GLU A 68 22.04 7.50 -17.44
C GLU A 68 21.58 8.17 -16.13
N VAL A 69 21.16 7.36 -15.16
CA VAL A 69 20.66 7.84 -13.87
C VAL A 69 21.73 7.77 -12.79
N LEU A 70 21.97 8.89 -12.11
CA LEU A 70 22.64 8.95 -10.81
C LEU A 70 21.59 9.06 -9.71
N HIS A 71 21.50 8.06 -8.84
CA HIS A 71 20.52 8.02 -7.75
C HIS A 71 21.22 8.13 -6.39
N ILE A 72 21.05 9.26 -5.71
CA ILE A 72 21.69 9.54 -4.43
C ILE A 72 20.70 9.60 -3.27
N ASP A 73 21.19 9.36 -2.05
CA ASP A 73 20.44 9.60 -0.82
C ASP A 73 21.38 10.11 0.27
N ARG A 74 20.95 11.12 1.05
CA ARG A 74 21.71 11.57 2.23
C ARG A 74 21.80 10.48 3.30
N ASN A 75 20.82 9.59 3.34
CA ASN A 75 20.73 8.53 4.32
C ASN A 75 21.72 7.41 3.98
N ASN A 76 22.10 6.64 4.98
CA ASN A 76 22.91 5.44 4.80
C ASN A 76 22.05 4.18 4.60
N TYR A 77 20.79 4.34 4.21
CA TYR A 77 19.78 3.31 3.96
C TYR A 77 18.87 3.75 2.81
N TYR A 78 18.17 2.79 2.20
CA TYR A 78 17.21 3.02 1.12
C TYR A 78 15.81 3.36 1.66
N GLY A 79 14.97 3.92 0.80
CA GLY A 79 13.54 4.09 1.04
C GLY A 79 13.16 5.50 1.48
N ASP A 80 14.09 6.33 1.95
CA ASP A 80 13.82 7.73 2.32
C ASP A 80 12.55 7.89 3.20
N SER A 81 11.51 8.60 2.73
CA SER A 81 10.20 8.76 3.42
C SER A 81 9.34 7.48 3.45
N SER A 82 9.70 6.48 2.64
CA SER A 82 9.11 5.15 2.52
C SER A 82 9.95 4.06 3.20
N SER A 83 10.96 4.42 4.00
CA SER A 83 11.90 3.46 4.58
C SER A 83 11.29 2.54 5.64
N THR A 84 11.85 1.32 5.69
CA THR A 84 11.65 0.34 6.76
C THR A 84 12.87 0.39 7.68
N MET A 85 12.67 0.70 8.96
CA MET A 85 13.75 1.05 9.90
C MET A 85 13.78 0.13 11.12
N THR A 86 14.99 -0.15 11.57
CA THR A 86 15.22 -0.77 12.89
C THR A 86 14.90 0.21 14.03
N ILE A 87 14.64 -0.30 15.24
CA ILE A 87 14.36 0.55 16.42
C ILE A 87 15.48 1.57 16.69
N GLU A 88 16.75 1.20 16.51
CA GLU A 88 17.88 2.11 16.71
C GLU A 88 17.93 3.20 15.63
N GLN A 89 17.62 2.85 14.37
CA GLN A 89 17.46 3.83 13.30
C GLN A 89 16.29 4.79 13.59
N LEU A 90 15.16 4.30 14.12
CA LEU A 90 14.03 5.13 14.52
C LEU A 90 14.37 6.14 15.63
N LYS A 91 15.19 5.75 16.62
CA LYS A 91 15.68 6.70 17.65
C LYS A 91 16.46 7.85 17.01
N LYS A 92 17.39 7.52 16.11
CA LYS A 92 18.18 8.52 15.38
C LYS A 92 17.28 9.41 14.54
N TRP A 93 16.37 8.81 13.76
CA TRP A 93 15.41 9.52 12.93
C TRP A 93 14.55 10.48 13.74
N CYS A 94 13.97 10.03 14.86
CA CYS A 94 13.17 10.85 15.77
C CYS A 94 13.96 12.08 16.27
N HIS A 95 15.24 11.90 16.60
CA HIS A 95 16.11 13.00 17.01
C HIS A 95 16.37 13.99 15.86
N GLU A 96 16.58 13.51 14.64
CA GLU A 96 16.82 14.34 13.46
C GLU A 96 15.58 15.12 13.02
N VAL A 97 14.39 14.52 13.10
CA VAL A 97 13.10 15.19 12.89
C VAL A 97 12.95 16.37 13.85
N ASN A 98 13.16 16.16 15.15
CA ASN A 98 13.02 17.20 16.16
C ASN A 98 14.11 18.29 16.09
N GLN A 99 15.19 18.05 15.36
CA GLN A 99 16.20 19.06 15.02
C GLN A 99 15.87 19.83 13.73
N GLY A 100 14.75 19.51 13.06
CA GLY A 100 14.37 20.11 11.78
C GLY A 100 15.26 19.70 10.61
N LYS A 101 15.97 18.55 10.72
CA LYS A 101 16.86 18.07 9.64
C LYS A 101 16.12 17.31 8.55
N ILE A 102 14.94 16.78 8.86
CA ILE A 102 14.12 16.00 7.94
C ILE A 102 12.86 16.83 7.65
N PRO A 103 12.80 17.55 6.52
CA PRO A 103 11.60 18.27 6.10
C PRO A 103 10.37 17.36 6.06
N HIS A 104 9.20 17.96 6.19
CA HIS A 104 7.89 17.28 6.13
C HIS A 104 7.59 16.27 7.23
N PHE A 105 8.49 16.07 8.19
CA PHE A 105 8.21 15.35 9.42
C PHE A 105 8.37 16.29 10.62
N GLN A 106 7.49 16.16 11.60
CA GLN A 106 7.53 16.97 12.82
C GLN A 106 6.96 16.19 14.01
N ASP A 107 7.24 16.71 15.21
CA ASP A 107 6.64 16.24 16.47
C ASP A 107 6.84 14.72 16.68
N ALA A 108 8.05 14.25 16.38
CA ALA A 108 8.39 12.84 16.53
C ALA A 108 8.66 12.53 18.02
N GLN A 109 8.04 11.46 18.52
CA GLN A 109 8.14 11.02 19.91
C GLN A 109 8.33 9.51 19.92
N ILE A 110 9.39 9.04 20.59
CA ILE A 110 9.66 7.61 20.74
C ILE A 110 9.74 7.24 22.23
N TYR A 111 8.98 6.21 22.59
CA TYR A 111 8.95 5.63 23.92
C TYR A 111 9.39 4.18 23.86
N ILE A 112 10.40 3.83 24.66
CA ILE A 112 10.90 2.46 24.81
C ILE A 112 11.03 2.22 26.31
N PRO A 113 10.25 1.29 26.91
CA PRO A 113 10.31 1.03 28.34
C PRO A 113 11.71 0.62 28.81
N GLY A 114 12.09 1.09 30.00
CA GLY A 114 13.36 0.71 30.64
C GLY A 114 13.22 -0.56 31.48
N GLY A 115 14.09 -1.56 31.24
CA GLY A 115 14.28 -2.73 32.09
C GLY A 115 13.58 -4.01 31.63
N GLY A 116 14.36 -5.09 31.41
CA GLY A 116 13.84 -6.46 31.38
C GLY A 116 14.43 -7.38 30.31
N SER A 117 14.48 -6.94 29.05
CA SER A 117 15.04 -7.74 27.96
C SER A 117 15.87 -6.87 27.01
N ARG A 118 17.04 -7.36 26.58
CA ARG A 118 17.81 -6.74 25.50
C ARG A 118 17.02 -6.98 24.22
N ILE A 119 16.27 -5.97 23.78
CA ILE A 119 15.64 -5.97 22.45
C ILE A 119 16.77 -5.95 21.42
N SER A 120 16.82 -6.95 20.55
CA SER A 120 17.69 -6.92 19.37
C SER A 120 17.04 -6.03 18.33
N SER A 121 17.56 -4.80 18.19
CA SER A 121 16.99 -3.82 17.26
C SER A 121 16.88 -4.29 15.82
N LYS A 122 17.72 -5.26 15.40
CA LYS A 122 17.78 -5.77 14.02
C LYS A 122 16.63 -6.72 13.70
N ASP A 123 15.94 -7.21 14.71
CA ASP A 123 14.83 -8.16 14.53
C ASP A 123 13.53 -7.42 14.18
N TYR A 124 13.59 -6.09 14.01
CA TYR A 124 12.44 -5.24 13.73
C TYR A 124 12.66 -4.45 12.44
N GLY A 125 11.73 -4.54 11.51
CA GLY A 125 11.63 -3.73 10.30
C GLY A 125 10.37 -2.89 10.35
N ILE A 126 10.48 -1.63 10.78
CA ILE A 126 9.32 -0.78 11.05
C ILE A 126 9.13 0.24 9.94
N ASP A 127 8.00 0.18 9.25
CA ASP A 127 7.69 1.12 8.17
C ASP A 127 7.34 2.51 8.69
N LEU A 128 7.89 3.55 8.06
CA LEU A 128 7.45 4.94 8.27
C LEU A 128 6.13 5.27 7.55
N THR A 129 5.79 4.58 6.46
CA THR A 129 4.55 4.84 5.73
C THR A 129 3.85 3.54 5.31
N PRO A 130 3.46 2.69 6.29
CA PRO A 130 2.91 1.37 6.04
C PRO A 130 1.70 1.42 5.10
N ARG A 131 1.64 0.48 4.15
CA ARG A 131 0.61 0.43 3.10
C ARG A 131 0.16 -1.00 2.78
N LEU A 132 -1.08 -1.13 2.35
CA LEU A 132 -1.72 -2.35 1.88
C LEU A 132 -1.70 -2.45 0.36
N MET A 133 -1.51 -3.65 -0.18
CA MET A 133 -1.56 -3.89 -1.62
C MET A 133 -2.87 -4.58 -1.99
N PHE A 134 -3.75 -3.89 -2.70
CA PHE A 134 -4.92 -4.52 -3.30
C PHE A 134 -4.50 -5.46 -4.44
N ALA A 135 -5.20 -6.60 -4.58
CA ALA A 135 -4.95 -7.54 -5.66
C ALA A 135 -5.24 -6.96 -7.05
N GLN A 136 -6.17 -6.01 -7.15
CA GLN A 136 -6.36 -5.16 -8.33
C GLN A 136 -5.80 -3.76 -8.07
N SER A 137 -4.48 -3.64 -8.00
CA SER A 137 -3.79 -2.36 -7.88
C SER A 137 -2.84 -2.10 -9.06
N ASP A 138 -2.72 -0.84 -9.46
CA ASP A 138 -1.79 -0.41 -10.51
C ASP A 138 -0.34 -0.75 -10.13
N LEU A 139 0.01 -0.66 -8.84
CA LEU A 139 1.36 -1.01 -8.38
C LEU A 139 1.64 -2.51 -8.52
N LEU A 140 0.69 -3.39 -8.18
CA LEU A 140 0.90 -4.82 -8.37
C LEU A 140 1.06 -5.16 -9.86
N ALA A 141 0.23 -4.57 -10.72
CA ALA A 141 0.37 -4.71 -12.17
C ALA A 141 1.76 -4.26 -12.65
N LEU A 142 2.24 -3.11 -12.14
CA LEU A 142 3.57 -2.60 -12.44
C LEU A 142 4.70 -3.51 -11.93
N LEU A 143 4.56 -4.09 -10.72
CA LEU A 143 5.54 -5.04 -10.17
C LEU A 143 5.67 -6.28 -11.06
N VAL A 144 4.55 -6.78 -11.59
CA VAL A 144 4.52 -7.90 -12.55
C VAL A 144 5.17 -7.49 -13.87
N GLN A 145 4.73 -6.37 -14.46
CA GLN A 145 5.25 -5.84 -15.74
C GLN A 145 6.77 -5.60 -15.69
N SER A 146 7.27 -5.03 -14.59
CA SER A 146 8.68 -4.71 -14.39
C SER A 146 9.53 -5.88 -13.86
N ARG A 147 8.91 -7.05 -13.62
CA ARG A 147 9.52 -8.23 -12.96
C ARG A 147 10.12 -7.97 -11.57
N VAL A 148 9.83 -6.83 -10.95
CA VAL A 148 10.32 -6.47 -9.60
C VAL A 148 9.73 -7.37 -8.53
N TYR A 149 8.56 -7.97 -8.77
CA TYR A 149 7.97 -8.96 -7.87
C TYR A 149 8.93 -10.12 -7.52
N ARG A 150 9.91 -10.44 -8.39
CA ARG A 150 10.92 -11.49 -8.14
C ARG A 150 11.80 -11.21 -6.92
N TYR A 151 11.85 -9.98 -6.44
CA TYR A 151 12.61 -9.58 -5.25
C TYR A 151 11.77 -9.50 -3.98
N LEU A 152 10.47 -9.77 -4.08
CA LEU A 152 9.49 -9.50 -3.03
C LEU A 152 8.69 -10.76 -2.73
N GLU A 153 8.30 -10.92 -1.47
CA GLU A 153 7.36 -11.96 -1.06
C GLU A 153 6.12 -11.29 -0.48
N PHE A 154 4.93 -11.71 -0.92
CA PHE A 154 3.66 -11.18 -0.44
C PHE A 154 2.89 -12.23 0.35
N GLN A 155 2.15 -11.77 1.36
CA GLN A 155 1.22 -12.58 2.14
C GLN A 155 -0.16 -11.93 2.13
N SER A 156 -1.19 -12.75 1.96
CA SER A 156 -2.59 -12.32 2.05
C SER A 156 -2.95 -11.94 3.50
N LEU A 157 -3.95 -11.09 3.64
CA LEU A 157 -4.53 -10.69 4.92
C LEU A 157 -5.85 -11.42 5.17
N SER A 158 -6.29 -11.41 6.43
CA SER A 158 -7.40 -12.26 6.87
C SER A 158 -8.71 -11.52 7.01
N ASN A 159 -8.66 -10.30 7.55
CA ASN A 159 -9.86 -9.65 8.03
C ASN A 159 -9.74 -8.13 8.17
N PHE A 160 -10.88 -7.46 8.02
CA PHE A 160 -11.10 -6.07 8.37
C PHE A 160 -12.05 -6.02 9.56
N HIS A 161 -11.67 -5.31 10.61
CA HIS A 161 -12.47 -5.10 11.81
C HIS A 161 -12.94 -3.66 11.88
N VAL A 162 -14.16 -3.47 12.35
CA VAL A 162 -14.75 -2.15 12.51
C VAL A 162 -15.14 -1.97 13.95
N PHE A 163 -14.74 -0.84 14.53
CA PHE A 163 -15.17 -0.47 15.86
C PHE A 163 -16.50 0.27 15.82
N GLU A 164 -17.53 -0.31 16.43
CA GLU A 164 -18.86 0.29 16.53
C GLU A 164 -19.51 -0.10 17.87
N ASN A 165 -20.19 0.86 18.52
CA ASN A 165 -20.93 0.64 19.77
C ASN A 165 -20.08 -0.01 20.89
N ASP A 166 -18.83 0.44 21.06
CA ASP A 166 -17.89 -0.10 22.05
C ASP A 166 -17.53 -1.59 21.85
N ASN A 167 -17.68 -2.09 20.63
CA ASN A 167 -17.31 -3.43 20.24
C ASN A 167 -16.60 -3.46 18.88
N PHE A 168 -15.82 -4.51 18.66
CA PHE A 168 -15.25 -4.81 17.35
C PHE A 168 -16.10 -5.88 16.68
N ASN A 169 -16.74 -5.50 15.58
CA ASN A 169 -17.51 -6.45 14.82
C ASN A 169 -16.65 -6.99 13.66
N LYS A 170 -16.63 -8.32 13.50
CA LYS A 170 -16.10 -9.00 12.31
C LYS A 170 -17.12 -8.86 11.19
N ASN A 171 -17.24 -7.67 10.61
CA ASN A 171 -18.33 -7.35 9.67
C ASN A 171 -18.03 -7.78 8.22
N VAL A 172 -16.76 -8.00 7.87
CA VAL A 172 -16.35 -8.19 6.47
C VAL A 172 -16.63 -9.59 5.91
N SER A 173 -17.18 -10.50 6.72
CA SER A 173 -17.66 -11.80 6.24
C SER A 173 -18.84 -11.72 5.26
N ASN A 174 -19.36 -10.51 4.95
CA ASN A 174 -20.51 -10.28 4.07
C ASN A 174 -20.17 -9.54 2.77
N THR A 175 -19.04 -9.86 2.14
CA THR A 175 -18.52 -9.06 1.03
C THR A 175 -18.69 -9.69 -0.34
N SER A 176 -18.90 -11.00 -0.42
CA SER A 176 -19.33 -11.64 -1.67
C SER A 176 -20.85 -11.52 -1.86
N LYS A 177 -21.30 -11.70 -3.10
CA LYS A 177 -22.75 -11.81 -3.38
C LYS A 177 -23.35 -12.96 -2.56
N GLU A 178 -22.65 -14.09 -2.47
CA GLU A 178 -23.10 -15.29 -1.75
C GLU A 178 -23.26 -15.01 -0.25
N ASP A 179 -22.32 -14.30 0.37
CA ASP A 179 -22.39 -13.97 1.79
C ASP A 179 -23.57 -13.03 2.09
N ILE A 180 -23.76 -11.99 1.27
CA ILE A 180 -24.91 -11.08 1.41
C ILE A 180 -26.23 -11.85 1.26
N PHE A 181 -26.29 -12.83 0.34
CA PHE A 181 -27.49 -13.65 0.15
C PHE A 181 -27.74 -14.61 1.32
N THR A 182 -26.70 -15.17 1.92
CA THR A 182 -26.81 -16.16 3.02
C THR A 182 -26.94 -15.53 4.41
N ASP A 183 -26.56 -14.26 4.59
CA ASP A 183 -26.62 -13.59 5.89
C ASP A 183 -28.06 -13.43 6.41
N GLN A 184 -28.36 -14.08 7.54
CA GLN A 184 -29.69 -14.04 8.17
C GLN A 184 -29.95 -12.76 8.98
N SER A 185 -28.90 -11.98 9.27
CA SER A 185 -29.01 -10.70 9.98
C SER A 185 -29.59 -9.58 9.11
N LEU A 186 -29.47 -9.71 7.78
CA LEU A 186 -29.94 -8.73 6.82
C LEU A 186 -31.38 -9.00 6.36
N SER A 187 -32.22 -7.96 6.37
CA SER A 187 -33.56 -8.04 5.81
C SER A 187 -33.52 -8.25 4.28
N LEU A 188 -34.54 -8.90 3.71
CA LEU A 188 -34.65 -9.06 2.25
C LEU A 188 -34.64 -7.71 1.51
N LYS A 189 -35.21 -6.66 2.11
CA LYS A 189 -35.17 -5.30 1.55
C LYS A 189 -33.73 -4.78 1.46
N THR A 190 -32.98 -4.91 2.55
CA THR A 190 -31.57 -4.51 2.62
C THR A 190 -30.72 -5.27 1.61
N LYS A 191 -30.91 -6.59 1.49
CA LYS A 191 -30.22 -7.42 0.47
C LYS A 191 -30.48 -6.92 -0.96
N ARG A 192 -31.74 -6.60 -1.29
CA ARG A 192 -32.09 -6.04 -2.62
C ARG A 192 -31.40 -4.70 -2.89
N GLN A 193 -31.32 -3.82 -1.88
CA GLN A 193 -30.66 -2.51 -2.00
C GLN A 193 -29.15 -2.65 -2.19
N LEU A 194 -28.49 -3.52 -1.40
CA LEU A 194 -27.07 -3.84 -1.56
C LEU A 194 -26.77 -4.43 -2.94
N MET A 195 -27.59 -5.36 -3.42
CA MET A 195 -27.44 -5.93 -4.76
C MET A 195 -27.61 -4.89 -5.88
N LYS A 196 -28.52 -3.92 -5.70
CA LYS A 196 -28.66 -2.79 -6.63
C LYS A 196 -27.38 -1.93 -6.65
N LEU A 197 -26.81 -1.64 -5.48
CA LEU A 197 -25.55 -0.91 -5.36
C LEU A 197 -24.39 -1.67 -6.01
N LEU A 198 -24.22 -2.96 -5.71
CA LEU A 198 -23.16 -3.78 -6.29
C LEU A 198 -23.23 -3.82 -7.81
N LYS A 199 -24.44 -3.98 -8.37
CA LYS A 199 -24.65 -3.89 -9.83
C LYS A 199 -24.22 -2.53 -10.38
N PHE A 200 -24.57 -1.44 -9.72
CA PHE A 200 -24.18 -0.08 -10.13
C PHE A 200 -22.65 0.11 -10.09
N ILE A 201 -22.00 -0.33 -9.01
CA ILE A 201 -20.55 -0.20 -8.83
C ILE A 201 -19.79 -1.02 -9.88
N LEU A 202 -20.22 -2.25 -10.12
CA LEU A 202 -19.58 -3.18 -11.05
C LEU A 202 -19.99 -3.00 -12.51
N ALA A 203 -20.99 -2.16 -12.80
CA ALA A 203 -21.35 -1.82 -14.19
C ALA A 203 -20.16 -1.18 -14.92
N ASP A 204 -20.14 -1.33 -16.24
CA ASP A 204 -19.12 -0.74 -17.12
C ASP A 204 -18.94 0.76 -16.84
N SER A 205 -17.70 1.24 -16.86
CA SER A 205 -17.41 2.66 -16.67
C SER A 205 -17.91 3.52 -17.85
N GLN A 206 -18.16 2.90 -19.01
CA GLN A 206 -18.73 3.55 -20.20
C GLN A 206 -20.27 3.58 -20.22
N ASP A 207 -20.93 3.04 -19.19
CA ASP A 207 -22.39 3.10 -19.08
C ASP A 207 -22.87 4.55 -18.89
N GLU A 208 -23.59 5.09 -19.89
CA GLU A 208 -24.08 6.47 -19.90
C GLU A 208 -24.97 6.79 -18.69
N SER A 209 -25.77 5.83 -18.22
CA SER A 209 -26.66 6.04 -17.07
C SER A 209 -25.85 6.19 -15.78
N LYS A 210 -24.80 5.38 -15.62
CA LYS A 210 -23.86 5.47 -14.50
C LYS A 210 -23.11 6.79 -14.54
N GLN A 211 -22.58 7.18 -15.70
CA GLN A 211 -21.86 8.45 -15.85
C GLN A 211 -22.74 9.66 -15.51
N SER A 212 -24.00 9.67 -15.96
CA SER A 212 -24.96 10.74 -15.62
C SER A 212 -25.18 10.84 -14.11
N VAL A 213 -25.44 9.71 -13.45
CA VAL A 213 -25.67 9.68 -11.98
C VAL A 213 -24.44 10.15 -11.22
N LEU A 214 -23.23 9.74 -11.63
CA LEU A 214 -21.99 10.18 -10.99
C LEU A 214 -21.71 11.66 -11.22
N ALA A 215 -21.97 12.18 -12.43
CA ALA A 215 -21.80 13.60 -12.75
C ALA A 215 -22.74 14.50 -11.95
N GLU A 216 -24.01 14.10 -11.81
CA GLU A 216 -25.00 14.82 -10.99
C GLU A 216 -24.63 14.84 -9.50
N ASN A 217 -23.80 13.88 -9.05
CA ASN A 217 -23.42 13.70 -7.65
C ASN A 217 -21.91 13.89 -7.40
N ALA A 218 -21.20 14.59 -8.31
CA ALA A 218 -19.74 14.68 -8.26
C ALA A 218 -19.19 15.30 -6.98
N ALA A 219 -19.94 16.23 -6.37
CA ALA A 219 -19.58 16.89 -5.10
C ALA A 219 -20.40 16.38 -3.91
N THR A 220 -21.27 15.38 -4.10
CA THR A 220 -22.13 14.85 -3.04
C THR A 220 -21.30 13.94 -2.12
N PRO A 221 -21.37 14.11 -0.79
CA PRO A 221 -20.76 13.17 0.14
C PRO A 221 -21.33 11.76 -0.04
N ILE A 222 -20.47 10.73 0.05
CA ILE A 222 -20.86 9.34 -0.22
C ILE A 222 -22.02 8.86 0.66
N ALA A 223 -22.06 9.26 1.94
CA ALA A 223 -23.13 8.87 2.86
C ALA A 223 -24.51 9.35 2.36
N GLU A 224 -24.59 10.62 1.95
CA GLU A 224 -25.80 11.21 1.38
C GLU A 224 -26.18 10.54 0.05
N PHE A 225 -25.18 10.24 -0.79
CA PHE A 225 -25.40 9.55 -2.05
C PHE A 225 -26.01 8.15 -1.86
N LEU A 226 -25.46 7.35 -0.93
CA LEU A 226 -25.94 6.00 -0.63
C LEU A 226 -27.35 6.01 -0.02
N GLU A 227 -27.63 6.96 0.87
CA GLU A 227 -28.96 7.14 1.46
C GLU A 227 -29.99 7.53 0.39
N LYS A 228 -29.70 8.54 -0.44
CA LYS A 228 -30.66 9.07 -1.40
C LYS A 228 -30.90 8.17 -2.61
N ASN A 229 -29.85 7.55 -3.16
CA ASN A 229 -29.93 6.80 -4.42
C ASN A 229 -30.16 5.29 -4.23
N PHE A 230 -29.72 4.75 -3.08
CA PHE A 230 -29.79 3.32 -2.77
C PHE A 230 -30.61 2.99 -1.52
N HIS A 231 -31.03 4.00 -0.74
CA HIS A 231 -31.89 3.85 0.43
C HIS A 231 -31.30 2.91 1.50
N LEU A 232 -29.97 2.92 1.64
CA LEU A 232 -29.26 2.20 2.69
C LEU A 232 -29.35 2.93 4.03
N GLU A 233 -29.29 2.18 5.12
CA GLU A 233 -29.32 2.75 6.47
C GLU A 233 -27.88 2.97 6.99
N THR A 234 -27.74 3.79 8.03
CA THR A 234 -26.45 4.21 8.59
C THR A 234 -25.47 3.06 8.86
N PRO A 235 -25.88 1.89 9.41
CA PRO A 235 -24.94 0.78 9.62
C PRO A 235 -24.30 0.27 8.32
N GLN A 236 -25.09 0.06 7.27
CA GLN A 236 -24.55 -0.40 5.98
C GLN A 236 -23.72 0.69 5.29
N ILE A 237 -24.14 1.95 5.42
CA ILE A 237 -23.40 3.10 4.89
C ILE A 237 -22.01 3.17 5.53
N ASN A 238 -21.93 3.09 6.86
CA ASN A 238 -20.66 3.14 7.57
C ASN A 238 -19.75 1.97 7.18
N GLU A 239 -20.31 0.77 7.04
CA GLU A 239 -19.56 -0.41 6.63
C GLU A 239 -18.97 -0.27 5.22
N LEU A 240 -19.78 0.19 4.25
CA LEU A 240 -19.34 0.42 2.88
C LEU A 240 -18.25 1.49 2.80
N ILE A 241 -18.39 2.58 3.55
CA ILE A 241 -17.45 3.70 3.49
C ILE A 241 -16.12 3.37 4.19
N TYR A 242 -16.20 2.90 5.43
CA TYR A 242 -15.01 2.83 6.30
C TYR A 242 -14.37 1.45 6.35
N SER A 243 -15.10 0.37 6.12
CA SER A 243 -14.54 -1.00 6.11
C SER A 243 -14.11 -1.43 4.72
N ILE A 244 -14.99 -1.21 3.74
CA ILE A 244 -14.80 -1.65 2.35
C ILE A 244 -14.06 -0.56 1.55
N GLY A 245 -14.55 0.67 1.60
CA GLY A 245 -13.91 1.81 0.93
C GLY A 245 -12.63 2.31 1.61
N LEU A 246 -12.44 1.98 2.90
CA LEU A 246 -11.34 2.50 3.74
C LEU A 246 -11.19 4.04 3.60
N CYS A 247 -12.32 4.75 3.49
CA CYS A 247 -12.29 6.19 3.25
C CYS A 247 -11.72 6.91 4.49
N PRO A 248 -10.67 7.74 4.35
CA PRO A 248 -10.05 8.38 5.49
C PRO A 248 -10.94 9.49 6.05
N LEU A 249 -11.68 10.18 5.18
CA LEU A 249 -12.45 11.38 5.51
C LEU A 249 -13.96 11.13 5.61
N SER A 250 -14.61 11.83 6.53
CA SER A 250 -16.06 11.84 6.70
C SER A 250 -16.82 12.49 5.53
N GLN A 251 -16.15 13.38 4.77
CA GLN A 251 -16.71 14.13 3.65
C GLN A 251 -16.26 13.59 2.29
N THR A 252 -15.80 12.34 2.24
CA THR A 252 -15.38 11.69 0.99
C THR A 252 -16.48 11.78 -0.07
N THR A 253 -16.12 12.16 -1.30
CA THR A 253 -17.10 12.34 -2.38
C THR A 253 -17.63 10.99 -2.87
N ALA A 254 -18.83 10.97 -3.45
CA ALA A 254 -19.41 9.74 -3.98
C ALA A 254 -18.53 9.09 -5.06
N PRO A 255 -17.99 9.80 -6.07
CA PRO A 255 -17.09 9.19 -7.06
C PRO A 255 -15.85 8.53 -6.43
N ASP A 256 -15.18 9.21 -5.49
CA ASP A 256 -13.95 8.72 -4.88
C ASP A 256 -14.20 7.48 -4.00
N ALA A 257 -15.23 7.52 -3.16
CA ALA A 257 -15.61 6.37 -2.34
C ALA A 257 -16.05 5.17 -3.18
N LEU A 258 -16.84 5.38 -4.24
CA LEU A 258 -17.29 4.29 -5.10
C LEU A 258 -16.13 3.64 -5.87
N ALA A 259 -15.12 4.42 -6.27
CA ALA A 259 -13.90 3.90 -6.86
C ALA A 259 -13.13 3.00 -5.88
N ARG A 260 -12.98 3.45 -4.62
CA ARG A 260 -12.36 2.67 -3.54
C ARG A 260 -13.12 1.36 -3.27
N ILE A 261 -14.45 1.44 -3.16
CA ILE A 261 -15.31 0.27 -2.97
C ILE A 261 -15.21 -0.69 -4.16
N ARG A 262 -15.18 -0.18 -5.40
CA ARG A 262 -15.01 -1.02 -6.59
C ARG A 262 -13.67 -1.76 -6.57
N ARG A 263 -12.56 -1.08 -6.22
CA ARG A 263 -11.22 -1.68 -6.11
C ARG A 263 -11.23 -2.83 -5.12
N PHE A 264 -11.82 -2.61 -3.95
CA PHE A 264 -11.98 -3.65 -2.93
C PHE A 264 -12.76 -4.85 -3.48
N LEU A 265 -13.95 -4.63 -4.05
CA LEU A 265 -14.81 -5.70 -4.57
C LEU A 265 -14.17 -6.49 -5.72
N THR A 266 -13.44 -5.81 -6.60
CA THR A 266 -12.76 -6.46 -7.74
C THR A 266 -11.48 -7.19 -7.34
N SER A 267 -10.96 -6.95 -6.13
CA SER A 267 -9.76 -7.61 -5.62
C SER A 267 -10.04 -8.92 -4.87
N PHE A 268 -11.31 -9.24 -4.58
CA PHE A 268 -11.65 -10.53 -3.97
C PHE A 268 -11.35 -11.72 -4.87
N ASP A 269 -11.02 -12.85 -4.25
CA ASP A 269 -10.81 -14.15 -4.89
C ASP A 269 -9.73 -14.17 -5.99
N VAL A 270 -8.85 -13.15 -6.03
CA VAL A 270 -7.74 -13.09 -6.99
C VAL A 270 -6.55 -13.92 -6.48
N TYR A 271 -6.09 -13.67 -5.25
CA TYR A 271 -4.95 -14.36 -4.61
C TYR A 271 -5.31 -15.00 -3.25
N GLY A 272 -6.61 -15.19 -3.01
CA GLY A 272 -7.17 -15.70 -1.77
C GLY A 272 -8.51 -15.05 -1.46
N ASN A 273 -9.11 -15.43 -0.33
CA ASN A 273 -10.46 -15.01 0.05
C ASN A 273 -10.55 -13.56 0.54
N PHE A 274 -9.48 -12.77 0.41
CA PHE A 274 -9.38 -11.41 0.92
C PHE A 274 -8.72 -10.48 -0.10
N PRO A 275 -9.15 -9.20 -0.20
CA PRO A 275 -8.81 -8.34 -1.34
C PRO A 275 -7.41 -7.71 -1.26
N VAL A 276 -6.68 -7.88 -0.15
CA VAL A 276 -5.38 -7.23 0.05
C VAL A 276 -4.29 -8.19 0.51
N MET A 277 -3.06 -7.83 0.16
CA MET A 277 -1.81 -8.48 0.52
C MET A 277 -0.85 -7.45 1.14
N MET A 278 0.19 -7.94 1.80
CA MET A 278 1.33 -7.15 2.26
C MET A 278 2.64 -7.82 1.93
N SER A 279 3.67 -7.00 1.72
CA SER A 279 5.04 -7.48 1.55
C SER A 279 5.59 -7.96 2.89
N LYS A 280 6.32 -9.08 2.87
CA LYS A 280 7.11 -9.54 4.01
C LYS A 280 8.29 -8.61 4.26
N TYR A 281 8.78 -8.59 5.50
CA TYR A 281 9.96 -7.84 5.96
C TYR A 281 9.85 -6.31 5.91
N GLY A 282 8.81 -5.76 5.29
CA GLY A 282 8.51 -4.34 5.18
C GLY A 282 7.66 -4.07 3.94
N GLY A 283 6.83 -3.03 3.99
CA GLY A 283 5.97 -2.65 2.89
C GLY A 283 6.70 -1.77 1.86
N PRO A 284 6.55 -0.44 1.92
CA PRO A 284 7.12 0.43 0.90
C PRO A 284 8.65 0.41 0.83
N GLY A 285 9.35 0.13 1.93
CA GLY A 285 10.81 0.15 1.99
C GLY A 285 11.43 -1.00 1.20
N GLU A 286 10.86 -2.19 1.29
CA GLU A 286 11.28 -3.36 0.51
C GLU A 286 10.95 -3.18 -0.98
N ILE A 287 9.75 -2.67 -1.29
CA ILE A 287 9.36 -2.36 -2.67
C ILE A 287 10.32 -1.33 -3.29
N SER A 288 10.66 -0.28 -2.55
CA SER A 288 11.62 0.75 -3.01
C SER A 288 12.98 0.14 -3.32
N GLN A 289 13.46 -0.77 -2.47
CA GLN A 289 14.72 -1.49 -2.71
C GLN A 289 14.64 -2.43 -3.92
N GLY A 290 13.50 -3.08 -4.14
CA GLY A 290 13.25 -3.90 -5.32
C GLY A 290 13.35 -3.10 -6.62
N PHE A 291 12.74 -1.92 -6.67
CA PHE A 291 12.88 -1.02 -7.81
C PHE A 291 14.30 -0.44 -7.93
N CYS A 292 14.96 -0.07 -6.83
CA CYS A 292 16.35 0.36 -6.87
C CYS A 292 17.27 -0.72 -7.46
N ARG A 293 17.04 -1.99 -7.11
CA ARG A 293 17.76 -3.12 -7.70
C ARG A 293 17.48 -3.25 -9.19
N SER A 294 16.22 -3.14 -9.61
CA SER A 294 15.85 -3.17 -11.03
C SER A 294 16.54 -2.05 -11.81
N ALA A 295 16.53 -0.83 -11.28
CA ALA A 295 17.21 0.32 -11.87
C ALA A 295 18.73 0.12 -11.98
N ALA A 296 19.36 -0.46 -10.94
CA ALA A 296 20.79 -0.78 -10.95
C ALA A 296 21.15 -1.83 -12.01
N VAL A 297 20.31 -2.86 -12.20
CA VAL A 297 20.46 -3.85 -13.27
C VAL A 297 20.40 -3.18 -14.65
N ALA A 298 19.52 -2.18 -14.81
CA ALA A 298 19.41 -1.37 -16.02
C ALA A 298 20.48 -0.27 -16.17
N GLY A 299 21.43 -0.13 -15.22
CA GLY A 299 22.57 0.77 -15.33
C GLY A 299 22.56 2.01 -14.43
N THR A 300 21.57 2.18 -13.54
CA THR A 300 21.60 3.27 -12.54
C THR A 300 22.83 3.16 -11.63
N THR A 301 23.52 4.28 -11.42
CA THR A 301 24.58 4.39 -10.41
C THR A 301 24.01 4.89 -9.08
N TYR A 302 24.20 4.11 -8.01
CA TYR A 302 23.72 4.44 -6.67
C TYR A 302 24.80 5.04 -5.76
N LYS A 303 24.39 6.01 -4.94
CA LYS A 303 25.29 6.61 -3.94
C LYS A 303 24.56 7.08 -2.67
N LEU A 304 24.58 6.23 -1.65
CA LEU A 304 24.09 6.56 -0.31
C LEU A 304 25.05 7.48 0.46
N ASN A 305 24.60 7.97 1.61
CA ASN A 305 25.34 8.87 2.49
C ASN A 305 25.92 10.10 1.75
N THR A 306 25.20 10.60 0.75
CA THR A 306 25.65 11.68 -0.12
C THR A 306 24.54 12.70 -0.33
N SER A 307 24.87 13.97 -0.18
CA SER A 307 23.96 15.08 -0.42
C SER A 307 24.49 16.02 -1.50
N LEU A 308 23.57 16.65 -2.24
CA LEU A 308 23.89 17.77 -3.12
C LEU A 308 24.23 19.00 -2.26
N VAL A 309 25.39 19.60 -2.50
CA VAL A 309 25.88 20.77 -1.76
C VAL A 309 25.72 22.05 -2.59
N ASP A 310 25.89 21.94 -3.91
CA ASP A 310 25.85 23.06 -4.84
C ASP A 310 25.45 22.56 -6.24
N TYR A 311 24.76 23.40 -7.01
CA TYR A 311 24.42 23.15 -8.40
C TYR A 311 24.50 24.46 -9.17
N ASP A 312 25.31 24.49 -10.22
CA ASP A 312 25.41 25.63 -11.13
C ASP A 312 24.50 25.38 -12.35
N PRO A 313 23.36 26.09 -12.49
CA PRO A 313 22.44 25.89 -13.62
C PRO A 313 23.05 26.24 -14.98
N SER A 314 24.10 27.07 -15.02
CA SER A 314 24.73 27.49 -16.29
C SER A 314 25.68 26.42 -16.82
N SER A 315 26.52 25.84 -15.95
CA SER A 315 27.42 24.74 -16.32
C SER A 315 26.79 23.35 -16.19
N LYS A 316 25.63 23.28 -15.53
CA LYS A 316 24.94 22.06 -15.08
C LYS A 316 25.81 21.13 -14.23
N VAL A 317 26.75 21.67 -13.46
CA VAL A 317 27.62 20.88 -12.59
C VAL A 317 27.04 20.79 -11.19
N ALA A 318 26.78 19.57 -10.73
CA ALA A 318 26.37 19.23 -9.37
C ALA A 318 27.60 18.89 -8.53
N LYS A 319 27.72 19.46 -7.32
CA LYS A 319 28.78 19.13 -6.34
C LYS A 319 28.18 18.45 -5.12
N PHE A 320 28.85 17.40 -4.66
CA PHE A 320 28.34 16.54 -3.60
C PHE A 320 29.16 16.65 -2.30
N SER A 321 28.57 16.16 -1.22
CA SER A 321 29.12 16.23 0.15
C SER A 321 30.43 15.46 0.35
N ASP A 322 30.77 14.54 -0.55
CA ASP A 322 32.03 13.80 -0.54
C ASP A 322 33.14 14.46 -1.38
N GLY A 323 32.86 15.64 -1.94
CA GLY A 323 33.81 16.40 -2.76
C GLY A 323 33.80 16.03 -4.25
N SER A 324 33.02 15.03 -4.68
CA SER A 324 32.83 14.74 -6.10
C SER A 324 31.98 15.81 -6.79
N ALA A 325 32.16 15.94 -8.11
CA ALA A 325 31.37 16.83 -8.96
C ALA A 325 31.06 16.13 -10.28
N ILE A 326 29.81 16.22 -10.73
CA ILE A 326 29.30 15.51 -11.91
C ILE A 326 28.46 16.49 -12.74
N LYS A 327 28.59 16.42 -14.06
CA LYS A 327 27.74 17.19 -14.98
C LYS A 327 26.39 16.50 -15.16
N ILE A 328 25.29 17.23 -15.00
CA ILE A 328 23.93 16.75 -15.20
C ILE A 328 23.45 17.23 -16.56
N ASN A 329 23.12 16.34 -17.50
CA ASN A 329 22.78 16.78 -18.86
C ASN A 329 21.36 17.38 -18.92
N GLU A 330 20.40 16.76 -18.22
CA GLU A 330 18.98 17.07 -18.39
C GLU A 330 18.33 17.60 -17.11
N LYS A 331 17.97 16.74 -16.14
CA LYS A 331 17.12 17.11 -14.99
C LYS A 331 17.66 16.65 -13.64
N LEU A 332 17.27 17.37 -12.60
CA LEU A 332 17.40 17.00 -11.20
C LEU A 332 16.00 16.70 -10.65
N VAL A 333 15.81 15.52 -10.07
CA VAL A 333 14.58 15.11 -9.38
C VAL A 333 14.87 15.03 -7.89
N ILE A 334 14.10 15.74 -7.07
CA ILE A 334 14.42 15.92 -5.65
C ILE A 334 13.22 15.55 -4.77
N SER A 335 13.39 14.53 -3.92
CA SER A 335 12.46 14.23 -2.82
C SER A 335 12.40 15.38 -1.82
N PRO A 336 11.20 15.77 -1.32
CA PRO A 336 11.07 16.85 -0.34
C PRO A 336 11.88 16.65 0.95
N SER A 337 12.08 15.42 1.41
CA SER A 337 12.93 15.14 2.58
C SER A 337 14.42 15.32 2.29
N GLN A 338 14.81 15.39 1.01
CA GLN A 338 16.18 15.43 0.51
C GLN A 338 16.64 16.82 0.08
N ILE A 339 15.75 17.82 0.11
CA ILE A 339 16.01 19.20 -0.35
C ILE A 339 17.31 19.77 0.25
N PRO A 340 18.23 20.26 -0.60
CA PRO A 340 19.43 20.95 -0.12
C PRO A 340 19.11 22.37 0.33
N ARG A 341 19.87 22.89 1.29
CA ARG A 341 19.60 24.19 1.93
C ARG A 341 19.45 25.35 0.95
N PHE A 342 20.22 25.37 -0.13
CA PHE A 342 20.19 26.44 -1.12
C PHE A 342 18.94 26.43 -2.02
N LEU A 343 18.18 25.32 -2.06
CA LEU A 343 16.91 25.21 -2.78
C LEU A 343 15.68 25.37 -1.87
N GLN A 344 15.87 25.47 -0.56
CA GLN A 344 14.74 25.53 0.39
C GLN A 344 13.79 26.70 0.10
N SER A 345 14.34 27.88 -0.21
CA SER A 345 13.52 29.06 -0.53
C SER A 345 12.73 28.89 -1.84
N GLY A 346 13.35 28.30 -2.86
CA GLY A 346 12.68 28.02 -4.13
C GLY A 346 11.57 26.98 -3.98
N TYR A 347 11.83 25.94 -3.19
CA TYR A 347 10.81 24.96 -2.84
C TYR A 347 9.64 25.60 -2.07
N SER A 348 9.92 26.49 -1.12
CA SER A 348 8.89 27.23 -0.39
C SER A 348 8.06 28.17 -1.29
N GLU A 349 8.65 28.72 -2.34
CA GLU A 349 7.94 29.55 -3.32
C GLU A 349 6.89 28.74 -4.09
N ILE A 350 7.29 27.61 -4.69
CA ILE A 350 6.38 26.77 -5.50
C ILE A 350 5.31 26.08 -4.64
N THR A 351 5.64 25.77 -3.38
CA THR A 351 4.70 25.11 -2.46
C THR A 351 3.75 26.06 -1.77
N SER A 352 4.00 27.38 -1.82
CA SER A 352 3.21 28.39 -1.11
C SER A 352 1.72 28.45 -1.52
N LYS A 353 1.40 28.04 -2.74
CA LYS A 353 0.02 27.98 -3.27
C LYS A 353 -0.68 26.64 -3.02
N LEU A 354 0.06 25.62 -2.59
CA LEU A 354 -0.46 24.26 -2.41
C LEU A 354 -1.11 24.11 -1.03
N LYS A 355 -2.15 23.28 -0.96
CA LYS A 355 -2.81 23.00 0.31
C LYS A 355 -1.99 22.00 1.13
N LEU A 356 -1.28 22.50 2.13
CA LEU A 356 -0.58 21.66 3.10
C LEU A 356 -1.59 20.90 3.98
N SER A 357 -1.43 19.58 4.04
CA SER A 357 -2.23 18.67 4.85
C SER A 357 -1.35 17.82 5.75
N TYR A 358 -1.91 17.32 6.86
CA TYR A 358 -1.19 16.51 7.83
C TYR A 358 -1.74 15.10 7.94
N VAL A 359 -0.83 14.15 8.18
CA VAL A 359 -1.13 12.76 8.53
C VAL A 359 -0.41 12.47 9.84
N THR A 360 -1.16 12.19 10.89
CA THR A 360 -0.59 11.83 12.19
C THR A 360 -0.51 10.31 12.27
N ARG A 361 0.68 9.78 12.60
CA ARG A 361 0.96 8.34 12.65
C ARG A 361 1.43 7.95 14.04
N MET A 362 1.01 6.76 14.46
CA MET A 362 1.45 6.13 15.71
C MET A 362 1.71 4.65 15.47
N THR A 363 2.96 4.23 15.63
CA THR A 363 3.38 2.84 15.58
C THR A 363 3.57 2.31 17.00
N THR A 364 2.87 1.24 17.35
CA THR A 364 3.00 0.58 18.66
C THR A 364 3.44 -0.86 18.47
N ILE A 365 4.59 -1.22 19.03
CA ILE A 365 5.09 -2.59 19.07
C ILE A 365 4.69 -3.18 20.42
N VAL A 366 3.96 -4.29 20.40
CA VAL A 366 3.48 -4.98 21.60
C VAL A 366 4.05 -6.39 21.65
N LYS A 367 4.38 -6.85 22.85
CA LYS A 367 4.90 -8.20 23.11
C LYS A 367 3.77 -9.24 23.19
N ARG A 368 2.95 -9.26 22.14
CA ARG A 368 1.84 -10.20 21.93
C ARG A 368 1.64 -10.38 20.43
N ASP A 369 1.36 -11.61 19.98
CA ASP A 369 1.12 -11.90 18.57
C ASP A 369 -0.21 -11.33 18.04
N CYS A 370 -1.16 -11.06 18.94
CA CYS A 370 -2.45 -10.45 18.63
C CYS A 370 -3.26 -11.27 17.62
N LYS A 371 -3.15 -12.60 17.69
CA LYS A 371 -3.88 -13.55 16.84
C LYS A 371 -5.39 -13.42 16.92
N GLU A 372 -5.92 -12.84 18.00
CA GLU A 372 -7.36 -12.60 18.17
C GLU A 372 -7.94 -11.72 17.04
N TRP A 373 -7.12 -10.83 16.47
CA TRP A 373 -7.49 -10.03 15.30
C TRP A 373 -7.38 -10.77 13.97
N MET A 374 -6.79 -11.96 13.93
CA MET A 374 -6.40 -12.63 12.69
C MET A 374 -7.14 -13.95 12.52
N THR A 375 -7.32 -14.38 11.28
CA THR A 375 -7.78 -15.75 10.96
C THR A 375 -6.57 -16.70 10.94
N ASP A 376 -6.79 -17.99 11.24
CA ASP A 376 -5.77 -19.02 11.47
C ASP A 376 -4.45 -18.85 10.68
N ASN A 377 -3.36 -18.58 11.40
CA ASN A 377 -1.97 -18.42 10.93
C ASN A 377 -1.67 -17.24 10.00
N GLU A 378 -2.63 -16.36 9.73
CA GLU A 378 -2.38 -15.19 8.90
C GLU A 378 -1.55 -14.12 9.63
N PRO A 379 -0.76 -13.32 8.90
CA PRO A 379 0.22 -12.43 9.50
C PRO A 379 -0.35 -11.08 9.93
N ALA A 380 -1.58 -10.75 9.52
CA ALA A 380 -2.09 -9.40 9.64
C ALA A 380 -3.61 -9.25 9.56
N ALA A 381 -4.06 -8.10 10.07
CA ALA A 381 -5.43 -7.63 10.03
C ALA A 381 -5.47 -6.10 9.96
N VAL A 382 -6.63 -5.53 9.63
CA VAL A 382 -6.84 -4.09 9.63
C VAL A 382 -8.02 -3.74 10.52
N VAL A 383 -7.91 -2.66 11.29
CA VAL A 383 -8.96 -2.15 12.18
C VAL A 383 -9.28 -0.72 11.79
N VAL A 384 -10.56 -0.39 11.71
CA VAL A 384 -11.02 0.97 11.39
C VAL A 384 -11.97 1.47 12.48
N PHE A 385 -11.75 2.73 12.88
CA PHE A 385 -12.62 3.50 13.75
C PHE A 385 -13.29 4.60 12.90
N PRO A 386 -14.57 4.44 12.54
CA PRO A 386 -15.32 5.47 11.83
C PRO A 386 -15.37 6.81 12.58
N PRO A 387 -15.68 7.92 11.89
CA PRO A 387 -16.00 9.17 12.55
C PRO A 387 -17.03 8.99 13.66
N LYS A 388 -16.80 9.66 14.79
CA LYS A 388 -17.64 9.64 15.99
C LYS A 388 -17.72 8.29 16.71
N SER A 389 -16.93 7.29 16.32
CA SER A 389 -16.92 5.99 17.00
C SER A 389 -16.08 6.00 18.28
N LEU A 390 -15.09 6.89 18.40
CA LEU A 390 -14.23 6.99 19.58
C LEU A 390 -14.82 7.93 20.67
N PRO A 391 -14.50 7.71 21.95
CA PRO A 391 -14.89 8.62 23.04
C PRO A 391 -14.46 10.08 22.85
N THR A 392 -13.40 10.31 22.08
CA THR A 392 -12.91 11.65 21.69
C THR A 392 -13.86 12.38 20.74
N GLY A 393 -14.80 11.66 20.10
CA GLY A 393 -15.66 12.19 19.05
C GLY A 393 -14.88 12.53 17.78
N ASN A 394 -13.90 11.68 17.42
CA ASN A 394 -13.03 11.79 16.24
C ASN A 394 -13.82 12.26 15.01
N ASN A 395 -13.27 13.22 14.26
CA ASN A 395 -13.95 13.75 13.06
C ASN A 395 -13.66 12.89 11.83
N GLU A 396 -12.41 12.45 11.71
CA GLU A 396 -11.96 11.59 10.62
C GLU A 396 -11.74 10.17 11.14
N SER A 397 -11.66 9.21 10.22
CA SER A 397 -11.42 7.83 10.62
C SER A 397 -10.02 7.65 11.21
N VAL A 398 -9.89 6.69 12.13
CA VAL A 398 -8.59 6.14 12.53
C VAL A 398 -8.46 4.76 11.91
N GLN A 399 -7.36 4.52 11.20
CA GLN A 399 -7.10 3.25 10.53
C GLN A 399 -5.85 2.62 11.15
N VAL A 400 -5.88 1.31 11.37
CA VAL A 400 -4.80 0.58 12.02
C VAL A 400 -4.48 -0.68 11.22
N ILE A 401 -3.22 -0.84 10.81
CA ILE A 401 -2.70 -2.10 10.27
C ILE A 401 -1.99 -2.85 11.40
N ILE A 402 -2.39 -4.09 11.66
CA ILE A 402 -1.77 -4.97 12.64
C ILE A 402 -0.95 -6.02 11.88
N GLN A 403 0.32 -6.17 12.22
CA GLN A 403 1.22 -7.20 11.68
C GLN A 403 1.89 -7.96 12.81
N ASN A 404 1.84 -9.30 12.78
CA ASN A 404 2.53 -10.17 13.74
C ASN A 404 3.88 -10.65 13.18
N GLY A 405 4.62 -11.44 13.99
CA GLY A 405 5.92 -11.99 13.60
C GLY A 405 5.96 -12.81 12.29
N ASN A 406 4.84 -13.39 11.85
CA ASN A 406 4.79 -14.17 10.59
C ASN A 406 5.05 -13.33 9.33
N SER A 407 4.85 -12.01 9.43
CA SER A 407 5.20 -11.05 8.36
C SER A 407 6.71 -10.79 8.25
N GLY A 408 7.50 -11.21 9.24
CA GLY A 408 8.94 -11.00 9.31
C GLY A 408 9.37 -9.59 9.74
N ILE A 409 8.44 -8.71 10.14
CA ILE A 409 8.76 -7.34 10.57
C ILE A 409 9.10 -7.21 12.06
N CYS A 410 8.82 -8.25 12.85
CA CYS A 410 9.13 -8.33 14.27
C CYS A 410 9.30 -9.80 14.69
N PRO A 411 9.85 -10.11 15.89
CA PRO A 411 9.94 -11.47 16.39
C PRO A 411 8.58 -12.16 16.57
N ASP A 412 8.58 -13.50 16.53
CA ASP A 412 7.42 -14.32 16.87
C ASP A 412 6.91 -14.04 18.29
N GLY A 413 5.59 -14.11 18.47
CA GLY A 413 4.94 -13.77 19.75
C GLY A 413 4.77 -12.26 19.98
N GLN A 414 5.08 -11.43 18.98
CA GLN A 414 4.94 -9.97 19.01
C GLN A 414 4.14 -9.47 17.80
N SER A 415 3.71 -8.22 17.87
CA SER A 415 3.04 -7.55 16.78
C SER A 415 3.34 -6.04 16.76
N VAL A 416 3.16 -5.45 15.59
CA VAL A 416 3.29 -4.01 15.33
C VAL A 416 1.95 -3.49 14.84
N TRP A 417 1.48 -2.41 15.47
CA TRP A 417 0.23 -1.73 15.14
C TRP A 417 0.55 -0.37 14.56
N TYR A 418 0.21 -0.17 13.30
CA TYR A 418 0.41 1.06 12.57
C TYR A 418 -0.89 1.83 12.49
N SER A 419 -1.08 2.80 13.39
CA SER A 419 -2.26 3.65 13.43
C SER A 419 -2.03 4.96 12.68
N GLN A 420 -3.03 5.43 11.92
CA GLN A 420 -2.99 6.72 11.24
C GLN A 420 -4.35 7.43 11.26
N THR A 421 -4.32 8.76 11.19
CA THR A 421 -5.50 9.59 10.98
C THR A 421 -5.18 10.85 10.15
N CYS A 422 -6.20 11.33 9.43
CA CYS A 422 -6.17 12.56 8.64
C CYS A 422 -6.78 13.76 9.38
N GLU A 423 -6.98 13.67 10.70
CA GLU A 423 -7.39 14.81 11.51
C GLU A 423 -6.33 15.92 11.45
N GLN A 424 -6.77 17.14 11.12
CA GLN A 424 -5.90 18.29 10.87
C GLN A 424 -5.58 19.06 12.16
N ASP A 425 -6.41 18.96 13.21
CA ASP A 425 -6.03 19.38 14.57
C ASP A 425 -5.06 18.34 15.17
N LEU A 426 -3.76 18.65 15.17
CA LEU A 426 -2.71 17.74 15.60
C LEU A 426 -2.84 17.26 17.05
N ARG A 427 -3.46 18.06 17.94
CA ARG A 427 -3.69 17.63 19.32
C ARG A 427 -4.80 16.58 19.35
N ARG A 428 -5.90 16.85 18.66
CA ARG A 428 -7.02 15.90 18.53
C ARG A 428 -6.56 14.61 17.83
N ALA A 429 -5.76 14.72 16.77
CA ALA A 429 -5.22 13.57 16.06
C ALA A 429 -4.47 12.61 17.00
N LYS A 430 -3.64 13.14 17.91
CA LYS A 430 -2.97 12.33 18.94
C LYS A 430 -3.95 11.72 19.95
N GLU A 431 -4.92 12.51 20.42
CA GLU A 431 -5.97 12.03 21.34
C GLU A 431 -6.77 10.88 20.71
N ASP A 432 -7.12 10.99 19.41
CA ASP A 432 -7.84 9.97 18.65
C ASP A 432 -7.02 8.68 18.50
N LEU A 433 -5.73 8.80 18.15
CA LEU A 433 -4.83 7.63 18.03
C LEU A 433 -4.62 6.91 19.37
N GLU A 434 -4.41 7.66 20.45
CA GLU A 434 -4.30 7.08 21.80
C GLU A 434 -5.61 6.41 22.24
N SER A 435 -6.76 7.04 21.98
CA SER A 435 -8.06 6.46 22.30
C SER A 435 -8.32 5.17 21.51
N ALA A 436 -7.95 5.11 20.23
CA ALA A 436 -8.01 3.89 19.43
C ALA A 436 -7.13 2.78 20.03
N TYR A 437 -5.89 3.09 20.43
CA TYR A 437 -5.01 2.12 21.11
C TYR A 437 -5.66 1.57 22.39
N GLU A 438 -6.21 2.43 23.25
CA GLU A 438 -6.85 2.01 24.51
C GLU A 438 -8.05 1.08 24.25
N LYS A 439 -8.85 1.36 23.22
CA LYS A 439 -9.97 0.49 22.82
C LYS A 439 -9.51 -0.87 22.30
N MET A 440 -8.46 -0.90 21.47
CA MET A 440 -7.88 -2.15 20.98
C MET A 440 -7.27 -2.98 22.12
N GLU A 441 -6.53 -2.35 23.01
CA GLU A 441 -5.95 -3.00 24.21
C GLU A 441 -7.06 -3.58 25.10
N ALA A 442 -8.10 -2.81 25.38
CA ALA A 442 -9.21 -3.26 26.22
C ALA A 442 -9.95 -4.47 25.61
N ALA A 443 -10.16 -4.48 24.28
CA ALA A 443 -10.80 -5.61 23.61
C ALA A 443 -9.96 -6.89 23.69
N LEU A 444 -8.65 -6.81 23.43
CA LEU A 444 -7.73 -7.95 23.53
C LEU A 444 -7.68 -8.53 24.95
N LEU A 445 -7.62 -7.67 25.96
CA LEU A 445 -7.55 -8.11 27.36
C LEU A 445 -8.88 -8.68 27.86
N ARG A 446 -10.00 -8.24 27.28
CA ARG A 446 -11.33 -8.80 27.59
C ARG A 446 -11.45 -10.24 27.10
N GLU A 447 -11.08 -10.51 25.85
CA GLU A 447 -11.19 -11.86 25.25
C GLU A 447 -10.29 -12.90 25.93
N THR A 448 -9.23 -12.46 26.60
CA THR A 448 -8.18 -13.33 27.14
C THR A 448 -8.27 -13.53 28.65
N SER A 449 -9.22 -12.87 29.31
CA SER A 449 -9.40 -12.95 30.75
C SER A 449 -10.05 -14.28 31.17
N SER A 450 -9.36 -15.02 32.03
CA SER A 450 -9.84 -16.29 32.63
C SER A 450 -11.00 -16.12 33.62
N ASN A 451 -11.38 -14.87 33.92
CA ASN A 451 -12.44 -14.53 34.88
C ASN A 451 -13.78 -14.22 34.17
N LEU A 452 -13.94 -14.65 32.90
CA LEU A 452 -15.23 -14.53 32.20
C LEU A 452 -16.37 -15.16 33.02
N ASP A 453 -16.10 -16.26 33.72
CA ASP A 453 -17.05 -16.94 34.61
C ASP A 453 -17.52 -16.08 35.81
N GLU A 454 -16.79 -15.02 36.19
CA GLU A 454 -17.18 -14.09 37.26
C GLU A 454 -18.06 -12.93 36.77
N VAL A 455 -18.10 -12.69 35.45
CA VAL A 455 -18.81 -11.55 34.83
C VAL A 455 -20.04 -11.98 34.03
N LEU A 456 -20.10 -13.25 33.62
CA LEU A 456 -21.21 -13.81 32.83
C LEU A 456 -22.25 -14.44 33.73
N ASP A 457 -23.52 -14.01 33.60
CA ASP A 457 -24.66 -14.62 34.28
C ASP A 457 -25.09 -15.90 33.55
N GLU A 458 -25.78 -16.83 34.25
CA GLU A 458 -26.33 -18.07 33.64
C GLU A 458 -27.24 -17.78 32.41
N ASN A 459 -27.76 -16.56 32.29
CA ASN A 459 -28.62 -16.09 31.19
C ASN A 459 -27.85 -15.65 29.92
N ASP A 460 -26.51 -15.55 29.98
CA ASP A 460 -25.66 -15.18 28.85
C ASP A 460 -25.29 -16.39 27.97
N PHE A 461 -25.59 -17.61 28.43
CA PHE A 461 -25.43 -18.85 27.69
C PHE A 461 -26.77 -19.34 27.11
N VAL A 462 -26.81 -19.66 25.82
CA VAL A 462 -27.97 -20.31 25.20
C VAL A 462 -27.70 -21.82 25.17
N LEU A 463 -28.45 -22.58 25.95
CA LEU A 463 -28.39 -24.05 25.89
C LEU A 463 -29.08 -24.54 24.61
N SER A 464 -28.42 -25.43 23.87
CA SER A 464 -29.09 -26.19 22.81
C SER A 464 -30.20 -27.06 23.40
N ALA A 465 -31.15 -27.52 22.56
CA ALA A 465 -32.21 -28.44 22.96
C ALA A 465 -31.71 -29.75 23.63
N ASN A 466 -30.41 -30.05 23.50
CA ASN A 466 -29.75 -31.22 24.07
C ASN A 466 -28.90 -30.90 25.33
N GLY A 467 -28.99 -29.69 25.88
CA GLY A 467 -28.29 -29.30 27.11
C GLY A 467 -26.80 -28.96 26.94
N THR A 468 -26.31 -28.86 25.70
CA THR A 468 -24.94 -28.39 25.41
C THR A 468 -24.92 -26.86 25.34
N PRO A 469 -24.00 -26.16 26.03
CA PRO A 469 -23.86 -24.71 25.91
C PRO A 469 -23.46 -24.36 24.47
N LEU A 470 -24.28 -23.59 23.77
CA LEU A 470 -23.88 -22.96 22.51
C LEU A 470 -23.18 -21.65 22.83
N VAL A 471 -22.09 -21.38 22.10
CA VAL A 471 -21.25 -20.19 22.20
C VAL A 471 -22.10 -18.93 22.39
N ALA A 472 -21.76 -18.14 23.41
CA ALA A 472 -22.48 -16.94 23.78
C ALA A 472 -22.64 -16.01 22.58
N ASN A 473 -23.84 -15.45 22.43
CA ASN A 473 -24.14 -14.48 21.39
C ASN A 473 -23.21 -13.27 21.59
N SER A 474 -22.23 -13.06 20.70
CA SER A 474 -21.15 -12.07 20.82
C SER A 474 -21.65 -10.65 21.12
N PHE A 475 -22.86 -10.33 20.63
CA PHE A 475 -23.56 -9.07 20.88
C PHE A 475 -24.09 -8.89 22.31
N LYS A 476 -24.47 -9.97 23.00
CA LYS A 476 -24.86 -9.95 24.43
C LYS A 476 -23.64 -9.96 25.33
N LEU A 477 -22.63 -10.75 24.99
CA LEU A 477 -21.34 -10.81 25.69
C LEU A 477 -20.68 -9.42 25.72
N GLY A 478 -20.73 -8.70 24.60
CA GLY A 478 -20.26 -7.31 24.51
C GLY A 478 -20.98 -6.34 25.45
N LYS A 479 -22.26 -6.55 25.76
CA LYS A 479 -23.01 -5.71 26.73
C LYS A 479 -22.71 -6.08 28.19
N SER A 480 -22.67 -7.36 28.53
CA SER A 480 -22.35 -7.81 29.91
C SER A 480 -20.91 -7.45 30.32
N LEU A 481 -19.99 -7.32 29.35
CA LEU A 481 -18.58 -6.97 29.58
C LEU A 481 -18.27 -5.46 29.45
N GLN A 482 -19.26 -4.58 29.28
CA GLN A 482 -19.04 -3.11 29.21
C GLN A 482 -18.43 -2.53 30.49
N SER A 483 -18.63 -3.18 31.64
CA SER A 483 -18.09 -2.79 32.94
C SER A 483 -16.73 -3.42 33.27
N PHE A 484 -16.17 -4.25 32.37
CA PHE A 484 -14.88 -4.91 32.57
C PHE A 484 -13.72 -3.92 32.47
N VAL A 485 -12.92 -3.80 33.53
CA VAL A 485 -11.67 -3.03 33.56
C VAL A 485 -10.51 -4.03 33.71
N PRO A 486 -9.68 -4.23 32.67
CA PRO A 486 -8.51 -5.10 32.76
C PRO A 486 -7.55 -4.64 33.86
N LYS A 487 -7.04 -5.59 34.66
CA LYS A 487 -6.01 -5.31 35.69
C LYS A 487 -4.58 -5.29 35.11
N GLU A 488 -4.39 -5.93 33.97
CA GLU A 488 -3.10 -6.01 33.24
C GLU A 488 -3.12 -5.09 32.02
N LYS A 489 -1.94 -4.69 31.53
CA LYS A 489 -1.77 -3.90 30.31
C LYS A 489 -0.90 -4.66 29.32
N LEU A 490 -1.00 -4.34 28.03
CA LEU A 490 -0.09 -4.90 27.04
C LEU A 490 1.34 -4.41 27.33
N GLU A 491 2.31 -5.33 27.26
CA GLU A 491 3.72 -4.98 27.37
C GLU A 491 4.16 -4.31 26.07
N ILE A 492 4.33 -2.99 26.10
CA ILE A 492 4.84 -2.20 24.99
C ILE A 492 6.36 -2.42 24.86
N ILE A 493 6.84 -2.64 23.64
CA ILE A 493 8.27 -2.76 23.32
C ILE A 493 8.81 -1.41 22.84
N CYS A 494 8.06 -0.76 21.96
CA CYS A 494 8.38 0.55 21.41
C CYS A 494 7.08 1.22 20.98
N LYS A 495 6.97 2.53 21.18
CA LYS A 495 5.89 3.36 20.65
C LYS A 495 6.49 4.58 19.98
N LEU A 496 6.12 4.83 18.73
CA LEU A 496 6.60 5.94 17.93
C LEU A 496 5.40 6.75 17.43
N GLY A 497 5.33 8.03 17.74
CA GLY A 497 4.35 8.96 17.18
C GLY A 497 5.04 10.06 16.39
N TYR A 498 4.46 10.52 15.28
CA TYR A 498 4.98 11.66 14.50
C TYR A 498 3.89 12.20 13.56
N VAL A 499 4.14 13.40 13.04
CA VAL A 499 3.29 14.04 12.04
C VAL A 499 4.06 14.15 10.73
N GLN A 500 3.47 13.64 9.66
CA GLN A 500 3.92 13.85 8.28
C GLN A 500 3.08 14.94 7.64
N SER A 501 3.70 15.84 6.87
CA SER A 501 2.98 16.78 6.03
C SER A 501 3.10 16.41 4.55
N THR A 502 2.02 16.64 3.80
CA THR A 502 1.95 16.37 2.36
C THR A 502 1.07 17.40 1.68
N PHE A 503 1.30 17.62 0.38
CA PHE A 503 0.45 18.43 -0.48
C PHE A 503 -0.52 17.59 -1.30
N VAL A 504 -0.33 16.26 -1.31
CA VAL A 504 -1.21 15.32 -1.99
C VAL A 504 -2.58 15.36 -1.32
N ASN A 505 -3.64 15.29 -2.12
CA ASN A 505 -5.01 15.21 -1.59
C ASN A 505 -5.12 14.03 -0.59
N LEU A 506 -5.74 14.28 0.56
CA LEU A 506 -5.93 13.26 1.59
C LEU A 506 -6.90 12.17 1.15
N ASP A 507 -7.82 12.52 0.25
CA ASP A 507 -8.84 11.62 -0.26
C ASP A 507 -8.51 11.22 -1.70
N LEU A 508 -7.55 10.31 -1.84
CA LEU A 508 -7.25 9.69 -3.12
C LEU A 508 -8.33 8.66 -3.44
N SER A 509 -8.75 8.54 -4.69
CA SER A 509 -9.61 7.42 -5.10
C SER A 509 -8.73 6.17 -5.29
N ASN A 510 -8.54 5.77 -6.54
CA ASN A 510 -7.61 4.71 -6.92
C ASN A 510 -6.42 5.24 -7.73
N GLN A 511 -6.65 6.39 -8.37
CA GLN A 511 -5.67 7.09 -9.18
C GLN A 511 -5.46 8.48 -8.62
N MET A 512 -4.25 9.00 -8.80
CA MET A 512 -3.98 10.40 -8.49
C MET A 512 -4.29 11.23 -9.73
N PHE A 513 -5.18 12.22 -9.57
CA PHE A 513 -5.42 13.26 -10.57
C PHE A 513 -4.70 14.54 -10.13
N PRO A 514 -3.47 14.76 -10.61
CA PRO A 514 -2.67 15.88 -10.15
C PRO A 514 -3.24 17.21 -10.65
N THR A 515 -3.33 18.19 -9.78
CA THR A 515 -3.76 19.56 -10.09
C THR A 515 -2.71 20.57 -9.61
N SER A 516 -2.82 21.81 -10.08
CA SER A 516 -1.93 22.90 -9.65
C SER A 516 -2.04 23.25 -8.16
N GLU A 517 -3.00 22.66 -7.44
CA GLU A 517 -3.28 22.94 -6.03
C GLU A 517 -2.83 21.80 -5.09
N ASN A 518 -2.52 20.60 -5.63
CA ASN A 518 -2.28 19.39 -4.83
C ASN A 518 -1.09 18.53 -5.29
N ASN A 519 -0.30 18.97 -6.26
CA ASN A 519 0.86 18.22 -6.76
C ASN A 519 2.05 19.16 -7.00
N VAL A 520 3.14 18.95 -6.24
CA VAL A 520 4.38 19.73 -6.35
C VAL A 520 5.07 19.47 -7.69
N SER A 521 4.98 18.23 -8.19
CA SER A 521 5.57 17.76 -9.43
C SER A 521 4.93 18.33 -10.68
N LEU A 522 3.94 19.21 -10.59
CA LEU A 522 3.44 20.01 -11.71
C LEU A 522 4.05 21.41 -11.79
N ASP A 523 4.70 21.88 -10.72
CA ASP A 523 5.20 23.26 -10.65
C ASP A 523 6.67 23.38 -11.03
N THR A 524 7.08 24.54 -11.54
CA THR A 524 8.45 24.77 -12.04
C THR A 524 9.11 25.90 -11.28
N LEU A 525 10.35 25.67 -10.84
CA LEU A 525 11.13 26.71 -10.18
C LEU A 525 11.55 27.78 -11.21
N ARG A 526 11.35 29.05 -10.86
CA ARG A 526 11.74 30.17 -11.70
C ARG A 526 13.25 30.14 -11.95
N ASP A 527 13.66 30.31 -13.20
CA ASP A 527 15.05 30.30 -13.65
C ASP A 527 15.81 28.96 -13.40
N ALA A 528 15.10 27.87 -13.10
CA ALA A 528 15.66 26.54 -12.86
C ALA A 528 14.69 25.43 -13.29
N GLU A 529 14.27 25.45 -14.56
CA GLU A 529 13.31 24.49 -15.15
C GLU A 529 13.82 23.04 -15.17
N ASP A 530 15.13 22.85 -14.94
CA ASP A 530 15.75 21.54 -14.86
C ASP A 530 15.56 20.85 -13.50
N ILE A 531 15.00 21.54 -12.52
CA ILE A 531 14.75 21.00 -11.18
C ILE A 531 13.26 20.64 -11.04
N VAL A 532 13.00 19.38 -10.71
CA VAL A 532 11.68 18.81 -10.45
C VAL A 532 11.64 18.28 -9.02
N PHE A 533 10.59 18.63 -8.28
CA PHE A 533 10.35 18.08 -6.95
C PHE A 533 9.27 17.01 -6.99
N THR A 534 9.47 15.92 -6.26
CA THR A 534 8.44 14.87 -6.09
C THR A 534 7.50 15.23 -4.94
N ASN A 535 6.45 14.42 -4.73
CA ASN A 535 5.51 14.60 -3.63
C ASN A 535 5.96 13.82 -2.39
N MET A 536 5.61 14.34 -1.21
CA MET A 536 5.61 13.52 0.00
C MET A 536 4.52 12.44 -0.08
N PRO A 537 4.71 11.26 0.54
CA PRO A 537 3.72 10.20 0.50
C PRO A 537 2.31 10.67 0.89
N SER A 538 1.30 10.12 0.23
CA SER A 538 -0.11 10.39 0.53
C SER A 538 -0.55 9.79 1.87
N ALA A 539 -1.74 10.18 2.34
CA ALA A 539 -2.40 9.60 3.50
C ALA A 539 -3.07 8.23 3.21
N GLU A 540 -3.20 7.88 1.93
CA GLU A 540 -3.86 6.65 1.49
C GLU A 540 -3.19 5.43 2.12
N ILE A 541 -4.01 4.56 2.72
CA ILE A 541 -3.56 3.33 3.38
C ILE A 541 -3.09 2.28 2.38
N SER A 542 -3.47 2.40 1.11
CA SER A 542 -2.99 1.55 0.02
C SER A 542 -1.88 2.22 -0.82
N TYR A 543 -1.39 1.53 -1.84
CA TYR A 543 -0.42 2.07 -2.81
C TYR A 543 -1.04 2.92 -3.92
N ASP A 544 -2.33 3.24 -3.81
CA ASP A 544 -3.05 3.94 -4.85
C ASP A 544 -2.54 5.37 -5.05
N GLY A 545 -2.52 5.78 -6.32
CA GLY A 545 -1.93 7.04 -6.78
C GLY A 545 -0.41 7.02 -7.00
N VAL A 546 0.35 6.06 -6.47
CA VAL A 546 1.82 6.00 -6.63
C VAL A 546 2.23 5.88 -8.10
N VAL A 547 1.60 4.96 -8.85
CA VAL A 547 1.91 4.75 -10.27
C VAL A 547 1.50 5.97 -11.11
N SER A 548 0.37 6.60 -10.82
CA SER A 548 -0.07 7.84 -11.48
C SER A 548 0.93 8.98 -11.26
N ASP A 549 1.47 9.13 -10.04
CA ASP A 549 2.49 10.14 -9.73
C ASP A 549 3.79 9.85 -10.49
N CYS A 550 4.22 8.58 -10.55
CA CYS A 550 5.39 8.16 -11.32
C CYS A 550 5.23 8.42 -12.82
N ARG A 551 4.06 8.11 -13.42
CA ARG A 551 3.77 8.40 -14.83
C ARG A 551 3.78 9.91 -15.11
N THR A 552 3.22 10.70 -14.20
CA THR A 552 3.25 12.18 -14.29
C THR A 552 4.68 12.71 -14.31
N LEU A 553 5.52 12.24 -13.37
CA LEU A 553 6.94 12.60 -13.31
C LEU A 553 7.71 12.14 -14.55
N PHE A 554 7.49 10.90 -14.99
CA PHE A 554 8.12 10.36 -16.19
C PHE A 554 7.76 11.20 -17.41
N THR A 555 6.46 11.46 -17.64
CA THR A 555 5.97 12.32 -18.73
C THR A 555 6.58 13.72 -18.66
N ARG A 556 6.73 14.29 -17.46
CA ARG A 556 7.36 15.60 -17.29
C ARG A 556 8.85 15.60 -17.69
N ILE A 557 9.53 14.47 -17.54
CA ILE A 557 10.96 14.32 -17.85
C ILE A 557 11.17 13.97 -19.34
N THR A 558 10.39 13.03 -19.88
CA THR A 558 10.56 12.48 -21.23
C THR A 558 9.69 13.15 -22.29
N GLY A 559 8.60 13.80 -21.88
CA GLY A 559 7.59 14.39 -22.75
C GLY A 559 6.43 13.46 -23.15
N SER A 560 6.48 12.16 -22.81
CA SER A 560 5.40 11.18 -23.04
C SER A 560 5.43 10.05 -22.00
N GLU A 561 4.28 9.41 -21.76
CA GLU A 561 4.20 8.19 -20.94
C GLU A 561 4.29 6.89 -21.74
N ASP A 562 4.35 6.95 -23.08
CA ASP A 562 4.32 5.78 -23.96
C ASP A 562 5.38 4.73 -23.61
N ASP A 563 6.57 5.19 -23.21
CA ASP A 563 7.72 4.34 -22.88
C ASP A 563 7.80 3.95 -21.37
N PHE A 564 6.78 4.28 -20.56
CA PHE A 564 6.79 3.98 -19.12
C PHE A 564 6.72 2.48 -18.85
N PHE A 565 7.87 1.86 -18.55
CA PHE A 565 8.04 0.41 -18.42
C PHE A 565 7.58 -0.40 -19.64
N ASP A 566 7.66 0.18 -20.84
CA ASP A 566 7.59 -0.58 -22.09
C ASP A 566 8.94 -1.29 -22.32
N VAL A 567 9.12 -2.41 -21.62
CA VAL A 567 10.34 -3.22 -21.64
C VAL A 567 9.99 -4.61 -22.14
N ASP A 568 10.62 -4.98 -23.25
CA ASP A 568 10.54 -6.33 -23.78
C ASP A 568 11.58 -7.22 -23.09
N PHE A 569 11.10 -8.19 -22.32
CA PHE A 569 11.94 -9.13 -21.60
C PHE A 569 11.96 -10.54 -22.25
N GLU A 570 11.54 -10.67 -23.52
CA GLU A 570 11.44 -11.94 -24.25
C GLU A 570 12.77 -12.72 -24.34
N ASP A 571 13.92 -12.02 -24.36
CA ASP A 571 15.24 -12.66 -24.49
C ASP A 571 15.70 -13.44 -23.23
N GLU A 572 15.06 -13.23 -22.07
CA GLU A 572 15.38 -13.95 -20.82
C GLU A 572 14.57 -15.24 -20.64
N GLU A 573 13.47 -15.45 -21.39
CA GLU A 573 12.62 -16.64 -21.24
C GLU A 573 13.26 -17.91 -21.83
N PHE A 574 14.28 -17.77 -22.67
CA PHE A 574 14.96 -18.92 -23.30
C PHE A 574 15.90 -19.70 -22.38
N ASP A 575 16.30 -19.16 -21.24
CA ASP A 575 17.28 -19.81 -20.33
C ASP A 575 16.63 -20.54 -19.14
N GLU A 576 15.35 -20.28 -18.83
CA GLU A 576 14.60 -21.07 -17.83
C GLU A 576 14.07 -22.40 -18.40
N GLY A 577 14.13 -22.58 -19.73
CA GLY A 577 13.66 -23.78 -20.44
C GLY A 577 14.67 -24.94 -20.55
N GLN A 578 15.93 -24.78 -20.13
CA GLN A 578 16.96 -25.83 -20.17
C GLN A 578 17.35 -26.35 -18.77
N GLY A 579 16.36 -26.57 -17.92
CA GLY A 579 16.56 -27.18 -16.60
C GLY A 579 15.47 -28.13 -16.11
N SER A 580 14.33 -28.26 -16.82
CA SER A 580 13.15 -28.97 -16.31
C SER A 580 12.46 -29.85 -17.36
N THR A 581 13.22 -30.68 -18.10
CA THR A 581 12.61 -31.76 -18.90
C THR A 581 12.39 -33.01 -18.05
N SER A 582 11.37 -32.98 -17.18
CA SER A 582 10.53 -34.14 -16.85
C SER A 582 9.45 -33.72 -15.85
N VAL A 583 8.21 -33.56 -16.32
CA VAL A 583 6.96 -34.15 -15.82
C VAL A 583 5.80 -33.42 -16.51
N SER A 584 5.51 -33.74 -17.79
CA SER A 584 4.20 -33.45 -18.40
C SER A 584 3.97 -34.21 -19.71
N GLU A 585 4.34 -35.49 -19.79
CA GLU A 585 3.95 -36.30 -20.95
C GLU A 585 3.77 -37.77 -20.57
N ALA A 586 2.66 -38.08 -19.88
CA ALA A 586 2.17 -39.44 -19.76
C ALA A 586 0.71 -39.50 -19.27
N VAL A 587 -0.26 -39.04 -20.06
CA VAL A 587 -1.58 -39.71 -20.15
C VAL A 587 -2.24 -39.36 -21.49
N LYS A 588 -2.02 -40.18 -22.52
CA LYS A 588 -3.04 -40.54 -23.52
C LYS A 588 -2.55 -41.68 -24.43
N ASN A 589 -3.34 -42.75 -24.41
CA ASN A 589 -3.42 -43.92 -25.31
C ASN A 589 -2.62 -45.18 -24.94
N GLY A 590 -3.37 -46.30 -24.91
CA GLY A 590 -3.04 -47.62 -24.38
C GLY A 590 -2.03 -48.43 -25.21
N ASP A 591 -1.66 -49.66 -24.83
CA ASP A 591 -2.57 -50.77 -24.53
C ASP A 591 -1.81 -52.00 -23.95
N ILE A 592 -2.56 -52.94 -23.35
CA ILE A 592 -2.30 -54.38 -23.07
C ILE A 592 -1.34 -54.88 -21.94
N LEU A 593 -1.90 -55.43 -20.84
CA LEU A 593 -1.92 -56.87 -20.42
C LEU A 593 -2.07 -57.11 -18.89
N MET A 594 -3.25 -57.63 -18.52
CA MET A 594 -3.54 -58.77 -17.60
C MET A 594 -3.05 -58.77 -16.13
N LYS A 595 -3.99 -58.63 -15.16
CA LYS A 595 -4.52 -59.77 -14.35
C LYS A 595 -5.50 -59.34 -13.23
N ASP A 596 -6.70 -59.91 -13.31
CA ASP A 596 -7.57 -60.48 -12.26
C ASP A 596 -7.80 -59.73 -10.93
N HIS A 597 -9.01 -59.18 -10.72
CA HIS A 597 -10.06 -59.87 -9.97
C HIS A 597 -11.39 -59.09 -9.93
N GLU A 598 -12.43 -59.81 -10.36
CA GLU A 598 -13.89 -59.72 -10.17
C GLU A 598 -14.43 -58.78 -9.06
N ASN A 599 -15.36 -57.89 -9.43
CA ASN A 599 -16.80 -58.13 -9.26
C ASN A 599 -17.64 -57.00 -9.88
N ALA A 600 -18.55 -57.40 -10.76
CA ALA A 600 -19.51 -56.56 -11.47
C ALA A 600 -20.71 -56.20 -10.59
N ILE A 601 -21.36 -55.07 -10.91
CA ILE A 601 -22.80 -54.96 -11.22
C ILE A 601 -22.93 -53.69 -12.08
N GLU A 602 -23.38 -53.87 -13.32
CA GLU A 602 -23.87 -52.81 -14.22
C GLU A 602 -25.34 -52.51 -13.86
N ASP A 603 -25.77 -51.26 -14.08
CA ASP A 603 -27.09 -50.98 -14.63
C ASP A 603 -27.05 -49.69 -15.46
N SER A 604 -27.83 -49.73 -16.52
CA SER A 604 -27.84 -48.88 -17.70
C SER A 604 -28.65 -47.60 -17.55
N ASP A 605 -28.31 -46.60 -18.37
CA ASP A 605 -29.19 -45.94 -19.35
C ASP A 605 -29.11 -44.41 -19.42
N SER A 606 -29.09 -43.98 -20.69
CA SER A 606 -29.70 -42.76 -21.26
C SER A 606 -28.98 -41.39 -21.14
N ASP A 607 -28.63 -40.93 -22.35
CA ASP A 607 -28.91 -39.61 -22.94
C ASP A 607 -27.85 -38.50 -22.96
N ASP A 608 -27.54 -38.14 -24.21
CA ASP A 608 -26.90 -36.94 -24.74
C ASP A 608 -27.49 -35.63 -24.18
N ASP A 609 -26.65 -34.65 -23.84
CA ASP A 609 -26.39 -33.47 -24.70
C ASP A 609 -25.63 -32.35 -23.95
N ARG A 610 -24.54 -31.89 -24.59
CA ARG A 610 -24.08 -30.49 -24.75
C ARG A 610 -24.10 -29.54 -23.54
N HIS A 611 -22.91 -29.27 -23.00
CA HIS A 611 -22.62 -28.08 -22.20
C HIS A 611 -22.16 -26.91 -23.08
N GLY A 612 -23.01 -25.88 -23.16
CA GLY A 612 -22.63 -24.50 -23.44
C GLY A 612 -23.04 -23.61 -22.25
N PRO A 613 -22.37 -22.48 -21.99
CA PRO A 613 -22.57 -21.69 -20.78
C PRO A 613 -23.87 -20.85 -20.85
N PHE A 614 -24.82 -21.13 -19.94
CA PHE A 614 -25.91 -20.22 -19.57
C PHE A 614 -25.34 -19.12 -18.65
N GLY A 615 -25.73 -17.85 -18.69
CA GLY A 615 -26.92 -17.23 -19.27
C GLY A 615 -27.47 -16.22 -18.27
N THR A 616 -27.17 -14.95 -18.51
CA THR A 616 -27.92 -13.79 -18.02
C THR A 616 -29.39 -13.85 -18.43
N ASP A 617 -30.24 -13.14 -17.69
CA ASP A 617 -31.66 -12.85 -17.94
C ASP A 617 -32.70 -13.87 -17.48
N SER A 618 -33.29 -13.60 -16.31
CA SER A 618 -34.75 -13.53 -16.10
C SER A 618 -35.06 -13.51 -14.60
N MET A 619 -35.75 -12.47 -14.13
CA MET A 619 -36.89 -12.59 -13.21
C MET A 619 -37.48 -11.20 -12.94
N GLU A 620 -38.73 -11.05 -13.39
CA GLU A 620 -39.64 -9.98 -13.03
C GLU A 620 -40.19 -10.17 -11.60
N LEU A 621 -40.48 -9.02 -10.97
CA LEU A 621 -41.13 -8.73 -9.67
C LEU A 621 -40.29 -8.84 -8.38
#